data_AF-A0A8J2LB82-F1
#
_entry.id   AF-A0A8J2LB82-F1
#
_cell.length_a   1.000
_cell.length_b   1.000
_cell.length_c   1.000
_cell.angle_alpha   90.00
_cell.angle_beta   90.00
_cell.angle_gamma   90.00
#
_symmetry.space_group_name_H-M   'P 1'
#
loop_
_entity.id
_entity.type
_entity.pdbx_description
1 polymer ?
#
loop_
_entity_poly.entity_id
_entity_poly.type
_entity_poly.pdbx_seq_one_letter_code
_entity_poly.pdbx_strand_id
1 'polypeptide(L)'
;MYKAVVVLAFVAVANAGVVPAGVAYAQPAYAAAPVAYAAPVAKAVAVSPEPYDPHPQYNYGYSVADGLTGDSKTATETRDGDVVK
;
A
#
# COMPACT_ATOMS: atom_id res chain seq x y z
N MET A 1 -24.63 -6.30 55.08
CA MET A 1 -23.43 -6.40 54.21
C MET A 1 -23.57 -5.64 52.88
N TYR A 2 -24.73 -5.62 52.20
CA TYR A 2 -24.91 -4.86 50.94
C TYR A 2 -24.78 -3.33 51.09
N LYS A 3 -25.20 -2.75 52.23
CA LYS A 3 -25.14 -1.29 52.46
C LYS A 3 -23.72 -0.72 52.46
N ALA A 4 -22.74 -1.47 52.96
CA ALA A 4 -21.34 -1.04 52.99
C ALA A 4 -20.71 -1.02 51.58
N VAL A 5 -21.11 -1.96 50.72
CA VAL A 5 -20.66 -2.03 49.32
C VAL A 5 -21.18 -0.85 48.52
N VAL A 6 -22.44 -0.44 48.74
CA VAL A 6 -23.04 0.71 48.06
C VAL A 6 -22.33 2.01 48.46
N VAL A 7 -21.99 2.19 49.73
CA VAL A 7 -21.27 3.38 50.20
C VAL A 7 -19.85 3.45 49.61
N LEU A 8 -19.13 2.33 49.56
CA LEU A 8 -17.79 2.27 48.95
C LEU A 8 -17.81 2.55 47.44
N ALA A 9 -18.82 2.04 46.72
CA ALA A 9 -18.98 2.31 45.30
C ALA A 9 -19.27 3.80 45.04
N PHE A 10 -20.07 4.45 45.89
CA PHE A 10 -20.37 5.87 45.76
C PHE A 10 -19.14 6.76 46.01
N VAL A 11 -18.30 6.40 46.98
CA VAL A 11 -17.04 7.09 47.25
C VAL A 11 -16.07 6.97 46.08
N ALA A 12 -15.99 5.80 45.43
CA ALA A 12 -15.12 5.62 44.26
C ALA A 12 -15.53 6.50 43.08
N VAL A 13 -16.84 6.64 42.80
CA VAL A 13 -17.34 7.52 41.74
C VAL A 13 -17.10 9.00 42.06
N ALA A 14 -17.25 9.40 43.33
CA ALA A 14 -16.98 10.78 43.75
C ALA A 14 -15.50 11.20 43.59
N ASN A 15 -14.56 10.24 43.61
CA ASN A 15 -13.12 10.50 43.45
C ASN A 15 -12.61 10.30 42.01
N ALA A 16 -13.48 9.97 41.05
CA ALA A 16 -13.11 9.87 39.65
C ALA A 16 -12.96 11.30 39.06
N GLY A 17 -11.74 11.85 39.14
CA GLY A 17 -11.40 13.13 38.53
C GLY A 17 -11.54 13.09 37.00
N VAL A 18 -11.98 14.21 36.41
CA VAL A 18 -12.07 14.38 34.96
C VAL A 18 -10.66 14.37 34.37
N VAL A 19 -10.35 13.38 33.54
CA VAL A 19 -9.12 13.38 32.73
C VAL A 19 -9.39 14.25 31.50
N PRO A 20 -8.73 15.40 31.32
CA PRO A 20 -8.91 16.20 30.11
C PRO A 20 -8.41 15.40 28.90
N ALA A 21 -9.35 14.96 28.07
CA ALA A 21 -9.06 14.36 26.78
C ALA A 21 -8.62 15.46 25.82
N GLY A 22 -7.32 15.73 25.77
CA GLY A 22 -6.76 16.64 24.78
C GLY A 22 -5.42 17.21 25.19
N VAL A 23 -4.34 16.61 24.71
CA VAL A 23 -3.03 17.26 24.68
C VAL A 23 -3.12 18.35 23.60
N ALA A 24 -3.25 19.61 24.00
CA ALA A 24 -3.20 20.74 23.08
C ALA A 24 -1.74 20.94 22.62
N TYR A 25 -1.39 20.41 21.45
CA TYR A 25 -0.14 20.74 20.77
C TYR A 25 -0.25 22.16 20.19
N ALA A 26 0.59 23.07 20.66
CA ALA A 26 0.74 24.39 20.04
C ALA A 26 1.24 24.22 18.59
N GLN A 27 0.46 24.70 17.62
CA GLN A 27 0.84 24.69 16.20
C GLN A 27 1.56 26.01 15.87
N PRO A 28 2.73 26.00 15.21
CA PRO A 28 3.37 27.24 14.75
C PRO A 28 2.58 27.81 13.56
N ALA A 29 2.28 29.10 13.58
CA ALA A 29 1.70 29.79 12.44
C ALA A 29 2.80 30.07 11.39
N TYR A 30 2.78 29.33 10.28
CA TYR A 30 3.63 29.60 9.13
C TYR A 30 2.93 30.56 8.18
N ALA A 31 3.51 31.74 7.96
CA ALA A 31 3.10 32.65 6.90
C ALA A 31 3.59 32.11 5.56
N ALA A 32 2.68 31.67 4.69
CA ALA A 32 3.01 31.21 3.35
C ALA A 32 3.23 32.40 2.41
N ALA A 33 4.46 32.59 1.93
CA ALA A 33 4.72 33.46 0.78
C ALA A 33 4.39 32.70 -0.52
N PRO A 34 3.69 33.30 -1.49
CA PRO A 34 3.34 32.62 -2.73
C PRO A 34 4.60 32.43 -3.58
N VAL A 35 5.04 31.18 -3.72
CA VAL A 35 6.07 30.77 -4.67
C VAL A 35 5.38 30.44 -5.98
N ALA A 36 5.64 31.21 -7.03
CA ALA A 36 5.15 30.91 -8.36
C ALA A 36 5.99 29.76 -8.97
N TYR A 37 5.36 28.61 -9.16
CA TYR A 37 5.95 27.49 -9.91
C TYR A 37 5.67 27.65 -11.40
N ALA A 38 6.72 27.64 -12.22
CA ALA A 38 6.58 27.44 -13.66
C ALA A 38 6.26 25.96 -13.92
N ALA A 39 5.14 25.69 -14.59
CA ALA A 39 4.76 24.34 -14.97
C ALA A 39 5.71 23.81 -16.06
N PRO A 40 6.22 22.56 -15.95
CA PRO A 40 7.02 21.98 -17.01
C PRO A 40 6.16 21.73 -18.24
N VAL A 41 6.60 22.26 -19.39
CA VAL A 41 5.97 21.98 -20.69
C VAL A 41 6.37 20.58 -21.12
N ALA A 42 5.47 19.61 -20.96
CA ALA A 42 5.66 18.27 -21.47
C ALA A 42 5.63 18.26 -23.01
N LYS A 43 6.73 17.83 -23.63
CA LYS A 43 6.74 17.46 -25.06
C LYS A 43 6.01 16.13 -25.20
N ALA A 44 4.81 16.13 -25.78
CA ALA A 44 4.13 14.90 -26.16
C ALA A 44 4.89 14.26 -27.33
N VAL A 45 5.56 13.14 -27.07
CA VAL A 45 6.05 12.25 -28.12
C VAL A 45 4.86 11.42 -28.57
N ALA A 46 4.41 11.62 -29.82
CA ALA A 46 3.37 10.77 -30.40
C ALA A 46 3.96 9.39 -30.63
N VAL A 47 3.68 8.44 -29.74
CA VAL A 47 3.97 7.02 -29.94
C VAL A 47 2.91 6.49 -30.90
N SER A 48 3.34 6.08 -32.10
CA SER A 48 2.44 5.34 -33.00
C SER A 48 2.10 4.01 -32.32
N PRO A 49 0.81 3.64 -32.18
CA PRO A 49 0.46 2.33 -31.67
C PRO A 49 1.04 1.26 -32.58
N GLU A 50 1.59 0.21 -31.96
CA GLU A 50 2.01 -0.98 -32.69
C GLU A 50 0.79 -1.61 -33.39
N PRO A 51 0.95 -2.20 -34.59
CA PRO A 51 -0.12 -2.93 -35.25
C PRO A 51 -0.67 -4.04 -34.35
N TYR A 52 -1.99 -4.12 -34.21
CA TYR A 52 -2.66 -5.17 -33.44
C TYR A 52 -2.55 -6.52 -34.16
N ASP A 53 -2.06 -7.55 -33.45
CA ASP A 53 -2.00 -8.92 -33.94
C ASP A 53 -3.24 -9.71 -33.44
N PRO A 54 -4.13 -10.18 -34.33
CA PRO A 54 -5.29 -10.97 -33.95
C PRO A 54 -4.94 -12.41 -33.51
N HIS A 55 -3.71 -12.89 -33.76
CA HIS A 55 -3.29 -14.24 -33.38
C HIS A 55 -1.95 -14.19 -32.60
N PRO A 56 -1.96 -13.72 -31.33
CA PRO A 56 -0.74 -13.54 -30.57
C PRO A 56 -0.07 -14.88 -30.25
N GLN A 57 1.24 -14.95 -30.42
CA GLN A 57 2.04 -16.15 -30.17
C GLN A 57 3.26 -15.86 -29.29
N TYR A 58 3.57 -16.78 -28.38
CA TYR A 58 4.86 -16.79 -27.69
C TYR A 58 5.32 -18.21 -27.37
N ASN A 59 6.62 -18.34 -27.11
CA ASN A 59 7.25 -19.55 -26.65
C ASN A 59 8.37 -19.18 -25.68
N TYR A 60 8.19 -19.51 -24.41
CA TYR A 60 9.14 -19.24 -23.35
C TYR A 60 9.63 -20.55 -22.73
N GLY A 61 10.93 -20.59 -22.46
CA GLY A 61 11.58 -21.68 -21.76
C GLY A 61 12.25 -21.15 -20.50
N TYR A 62 12.07 -21.88 -19.40
CA TYR A 62 12.67 -21.59 -18.11
C TYR A 62 13.55 -22.76 -17.68
N SER A 63 14.68 -22.46 -17.06
CA SER A 63 15.53 -23.45 -16.43
C SER A 63 16.03 -22.95 -15.08
N VAL A 64 16.13 -23.88 -14.13
CA VAL A 64 16.70 -23.64 -12.80
C VAL A 64 17.74 -24.71 -12.57
N ALA A 65 19.00 -24.29 -12.37
CA ALA A 65 20.11 -25.15 -12.02
C ALA A 65 20.51 -24.86 -10.58
N ASP A 66 20.32 -25.83 -9.68
CA ASP A 66 20.71 -25.72 -8.26
C ASP A 66 22.03 -26.46 -8.03
N GLY A 67 23.12 -25.71 -7.91
CA GLY A 67 24.45 -26.26 -7.65
C GLY A 67 24.65 -26.83 -6.24
N LEU A 68 23.76 -26.53 -5.27
CA LEU A 68 23.88 -27.04 -3.90
C LEU A 68 23.27 -28.44 -3.77
N THR A 69 22.09 -28.65 -4.35
CA THR A 69 21.43 -29.97 -4.33
C THR A 69 21.79 -30.83 -5.55
N GLY A 70 22.28 -30.21 -6.63
CA GLY A 70 22.56 -30.87 -7.90
C GLY A 70 21.32 -31.07 -8.79
N ASP A 71 20.16 -30.55 -8.39
CA ASP A 71 18.92 -30.66 -9.15
C ASP A 71 18.89 -29.66 -10.33
N SER A 72 18.22 -30.06 -11.41
CA SER A 72 18.01 -29.20 -12.58
C SER A 72 16.59 -29.37 -13.07
N LYS A 73 15.85 -28.27 -13.13
CA LYS A 73 14.46 -28.25 -13.57
C LYS A 73 14.30 -27.40 -14.81
N THR A 74 13.38 -27.81 -15.67
CA THR A 74 12.99 -27.06 -16.86
C THR A 74 11.48 -26.90 -16.90
N ALA A 75 11.02 -25.81 -17.50
CA ALA A 75 9.60 -25.56 -17.77
C ALA A 75 9.48 -24.82 -19.11
N THR A 76 8.34 -25.01 -19.77
CA THR A 76 8.03 -24.36 -21.05
C THR A 76 6.62 -23.83 -21.00
N GLU A 77 6.40 -22.67 -21.62
CA GLU A 77 5.08 -22.06 -21.79
C GLU A 77 4.95 -21.58 -23.24
N THR A 78 3.85 -21.93 -23.87
CA THR A 78 3.54 -21.60 -25.25
C THR A 78 2.16 -21.01 -25.35
N ARG A 79 2.00 -20.05 -26.25
CA ARG A 79 0.71 -19.53 -26.66
C ARG A 79 0.59 -19.55 -28.17
N ASP A 80 -0.58 -19.98 -28.61
CA ASP A 80 -1.02 -19.93 -30.00
C ASP A 80 -2.43 -19.35 -30.05
N GLY A 81 -2.53 -18.03 -30.28
CA GLY A 81 -3.80 -17.32 -30.30
C GLY A 81 -4.53 -17.40 -28.97
N ASP A 82 -5.60 -18.19 -28.90
CA ASP A 82 -6.41 -18.42 -27.69
C ASP A 82 -5.99 -19.66 -26.89
N VAL A 83 -5.03 -20.45 -27.39
CA VAL A 83 -4.57 -21.69 -26.75
C VAL A 83 -3.25 -21.43 -26.02
N VAL A 84 -3.18 -21.79 -24.73
CA VAL A 84 -1.97 -21.72 -23.90
C VAL A 84 -1.61 -23.12 -23.38
N LYS A 85 -0.33 -23.48 -23.39
CA LYS A 85 0.19 -24.79 -22.96
C LYS A 85 1.53 -24.67 -22.25
#